data_AF-A0A4U1BSW6-F1
#
_entry.id   AF-A0A4U1BSW6-F1
#
_cell.length_a   1.000
_cell.length_b   1.000
_cell.length_c   1.000
_cell.angle_alpha   90.00
_cell.angle_beta   90.00
_cell.angle_gamma   90.00
#
_symmetry.space_group_name_H-M   'P 1'
#
loop_
_entity.id
_entity.type
_entity.pdbx_description
1 polymer ?
#
loop_
_entity_poly.entity_id
_entity_poly.type
_entity_poly.pdbx_seq_one_letter_code
_entity_poly.pdbx_strand_id
1 'polypeptide(L)'
;MKLKLLLVFLLCSNFKLNAQVCTGSLGDPTVVINFGSGPSSVGPSLGAASTSYQYKGADCPDDGQYVITNRTTSCFSNTWHTLTEDHTPNDTNGYMFLVNAANNPGIFYTFSVENLCPNTTYEFSSFIANVIKSSAPCGVITKPKITFRVEQEDGTLINTYSTGFINDTNSPEWKSYGFFFKSPSNVSKVVLKLINDSGGGCGNDIALDDITFRPCGPTILAQTVGITTGGNLQLCEGLSANYNFRADVSTGYLDPAFIWQVDKNDGQGWFDVPNSNTKDLNVFIANADLKGYTYRMAAAEKENITSLSCRVFSNPISITVNQKFTVNAGLDIYVLENRPTKIMAVAPPNLTYKWSPVTYLDDATLLQPTATATVTTSYKLVVTDSQSGCEAEDEVTIYVDQDLKIPDSFTPNGDGVNDLWEINGVMGSADVDISVFNRYGQIVFKSKGYQKGWDGKLKNIPLPQGMYYYIIDAHSPQLPVYKGSLLMIR
;
A
#
# COMPACT_ATOMS: atom_id res chain seq x y z
N MET A 1 44.66 -17.32 -8.91
CA MET A 1 43.96 -17.41 -7.60
C MET A 1 42.63 -18.11 -7.85
N LYS A 2 42.48 -19.37 -7.43
CA LYS A 2 41.29 -20.20 -7.70
C LYS A 2 40.19 -19.82 -6.70
N LEU A 3 39.10 -19.21 -7.17
CA LEU A 3 37.94 -18.88 -6.34
C LEU A 3 37.09 -20.15 -6.14
N LYS A 4 37.11 -20.70 -4.93
CA LYS A 4 36.29 -21.85 -4.55
C LYS A 4 34.86 -21.38 -4.27
N LEU A 5 33.92 -21.99 -5.00
CA LEU A 5 32.47 -21.94 -4.80
C LEU A 5 32.12 -22.49 -3.41
N LEU A 6 31.53 -21.67 -2.53
CA LEU A 6 30.95 -22.13 -1.26
C LEU A 6 29.45 -22.30 -1.46
N LEU A 7 29.02 -23.54 -1.71
CA LEU A 7 27.60 -23.90 -1.81
C LEU A 7 27.04 -24.00 -0.38
N VAL A 8 26.31 -22.99 0.08
CA VAL A 8 25.59 -23.03 1.36
C VAL A 8 24.29 -23.82 1.14
N PHE A 9 24.27 -25.07 1.61
CA PHE A 9 23.04 -25.85 1.74
C PHE A 9 22.20 -25.23 2.87
N LEU A 10 21.15 -24.48 2.52
CA LEU A 10 20.08 -24.15 3.46
C LEU A 10 19.30 -25.44 3.74
N LEU A 11 19.55 -26.05 4.91
CA LEU A 11 18.65 -27.03 5.50
C LEU A 11 17.39 -26.28 5.96
N CYS A 12 16.36 -26.27 5.11
CA CYS A 12 15.01 -25.88 5.53
C CYS A 12 14.48 -26.92 6.53
N SER A 13 14.76 -26.70 7.81
CA SER A 13 14.02 -27.33 8.90
C SER A 13 12.57 -26.84 8.83
N ASN A 14 11.64 -27.74 8.51
CA ASN A 14 10.19 -27.52 8.61
C ASN A 14 9.83 -27.28 10.08
N PHE A 15 9.94 -26.05 10.56
CA PHE A 15 9.25 -25.63 11.77
C PHE A 15 7.75 -25.54 11.44
N LYS A 16 6.99 -26.56 11.82
CA LYS A 16 5.54 -26.42 11.93
C LYS A 16 5.26 -25.54 13.14
N LEU A 17 5.06 -24.24 12.89
CA LEU A 17 4.37 -23.34 13.81
C LEU A 17 2.90 -23.77 13.87
N ASN A 18 2.58 -24.78 14.69
CA ASN A 18 1.18 -25.10 15.00
C ASN A 18 0.70 -24.19 16.13
N ALA A 19 0.55 -22.89 15.84
CA ALA A 19 -0.14 -21.95 16.71
C ALA A 19 -1.65 -21.86 16.39
N GLN A 20 -2.08 -22.42 15.26
CA GLN A 20 -3.47 -22.48 14.83
C GLN A 20 -3.99 -23.90 15.02
N VAL A 21 -5.06 -24.06 15.81
CA VAL A 21 -5.70 -25.37 16.00
C VAL A 21 -6.50 -25.66 14.74
N CYS A 22 -7.25 -24.66 14.20
CA CYS A 22 -8.04 -24.72 12.96
C CYS A 22 -7.19 -25.10 11.74
N THR A 23 -7.53 -26.21 11.09
CA THR A 23 -6.85 -26.66 9.86
C THR A 23 -7.38 -25.98 8.60
N GLY A 24 -8.48 -25.23 8.70
CA GLY A 24 -9.08 -24.48 7.60
C GLY A 24 -9.07 -22.97 7.84
N SER A 25 -10.07 -22.25 7.32
CA SER A 25 -10.16 -20.81 7.51
C SER A 25 -10.81 -20.46 8.85
N LEU A 26 -10.33 -19.37 9.43
CA LEU A 26 -10.88 -18.77 10.65
C LEU A 26 -11.81 -17.60 10.32
N GLY A 27 -12.80 -17.40 11.17
CA GLY A 27 -13.58 -16.18 11.26
C GLY A 27 -12.90 -15.13 12.13
N ASP A 28 -13.51 -13.94 12.15
CA ASP A 28 -13.16 -12.92 13.12
C ASP A 28 -13.57 -13.40 14.52
N PRO A 29 -12.79 -13.08 15.57
CA PRO A 29 -13.13 -13.49 16.92
C PRO A 29 -14.40 -12.81 17.42
N THR A 30 -15.32 -13.61 17.94
CA THR A 30 -16.54 -13.14 18.61
C THR A 30 -16.29 -12.83 20.07
N VAL A 31 -15.27 -13.43 20.67
CA VAL A 31 -14.75 -13.09 21.99
C VAL A 31 -13.24 -12.95 21.91
N VAL A 32 -12.73 -11.86 22.48
CA VAL A 32 -11.31 -11.60 22.74
C VAL A 32 -11.18 -11.13 24.18
N ILE A 33 -10.37 -11.82 24.98
CA ILE A 33 -10.07 -11.42 26.36
C ILE A 33 -8.56 -11.45 26.53
N ASN A 34 -7.97 -10.25 26.59
CA ASN A 34 -6.57 -9.98 26.90
C ASN A 34 -6.40 -9.32 28.28
N PHE A 35 -7.45 -9.33 29.11
CA PHE A 35 -7.50 -8.73 30.45
C PHE A 35 -7.15 -7.23 30.57
N GLY A 36 -6.96 -6.53 29.43
CA GLY A 36 -6.69 -5.10 29.33
C GLY A 36 -5.24 -4.72 29.65
N SER A 37 -4.97 -3.42 29.79
CA SER A 37 -3.64 -2.90 30.13
C SER A 37 -3.74 -1.69 31.05
N GLY A 38 -2.64 -1.31 31.70
CA GLY A 38 -2.62 -0.10 32.52
C GLY A 38 -1.31 0.21 33.23
N PRO A 39 -1.19 1.42 33.82
CA PRO A 39 0.06 1.89 34.40
C PRO A 39 0.42 1.24 35.75
N SER A 40 -0.55 0.56 36.38
CA SER A 40 -0.34 -0.18 37.63
C SER A 40 0.22 -1.56 37.31
N SER A 41 0.96 -2.16 38.24
CA SER A 41 1.35 -3.57 38.07
C SER A 41 0.19 -4.54 38.27
N VAL A 42 -0.92 -4.08 38.86
CA VAL A 42 -2.10 -4.88 39.14
C VAL A 42 -3.35 -4.19 38.56
N GLY A 43 -4.13 -4.95 37.81
CA GLY A 43 -5.40 -4.57 37.19
C GLY A 43 -6.62 -4.83 38.08
N PRO A 44 -7.84 -4.61 37.58
CA PRO A 44 -9.08 -4.77 38.35
C PRO A 44 -9.45 -6.25 38.61
N SER A 45 -10.23 -6.50 39.65
CA SER A 45 -10.84 -7.82 39.94
C SER A 45 -11.88 -8.20 38.87
N LEU A 46 -11.89 -9.47 38.45
CA LEU A 46 -12.85 -10.05 37.49
C LEU A 46 -14.27 -10.23 38.08
N GLY A 47 -14.40 -10.21 39.41
CA GLY A 47 -15.68 -10.40 40.11
C GLY A 47 -16.05 -11.87 40.32
N ALA A 48 -16.94 -12.14 41.29
CA ALA A 48 -17.23 -13.50 41.76
C ALA A 48 -17.98 -14.39 40.76
N ALA A 49 -18.59 -13.81 39.72
CA ALA A 49 -19.29 -14.58 38.69
C ALA A 49 -18.33 -15.26 37.70
N SER A 50 -17.09 -14.75 37.60
CA SER A 50 -16.12 -15.20 36.60
C SER A 50 -15.13 -16.22 37.15
N THR A 51 -14.96 -16.34 38.46
CA THR A 51 -13.98 -17.27 39.04
C THR A 51 -14.39 -17.68 40.45
N SER A 52 -14.03 -18.90 40.85
CA SER A 52 -14.17 -19.34 42.25
C SER A 52 -13.01 -18.90 43.14
N TYR A 53 -11.99 -18.25 42.58
CA TYR A 53 -10.77 -17.84 43.28
C TYR A 53 -10.93 -16.45 43.92
N GLN A 54 -10.21 -16.22 45.02
CA GLN A 54 -10.22 -14.92 45.70
C GLN A 54 -9.23 -13.95 45.06
N TYR A 55 -9.64 -12.70 44.84
CA TYR A 55 -8.77 -11.70 44.26
C TYR A 55 -7.70 -11.23 45.25
N LYS A 56 -6.43 -11.17 44.82
CA LYS A 56 -5.30 -10.56 45.54
C LYS A 56 -4.84 -9.31 44.80
N GLY A 57 -4.84 -8.16 45.48
CA GLY A 57 -4.40 -6.89 44.92
C GLY A 57 -2.88 -6.71 44.81
N ALA A 58 -2.12 -7.80 44.61
CA ALA A 58 -0.66 -7.82 44.52
C ALA A 58 -0.22 -9.00 43.65
N ASP A 59 0.94 -8.89 43.00
CA ASP A 59 1.56 -10.03 42.34
C ASP A 59 1.90 -11.13 43.36
N CYS A 60 1.97 -12.38 42.89
CA CYS A 60 2.13 -13.58 43.72
C CYS A 60 0.89 -13.94 44.58
N PRO A 61 -0.25 -14.32 43.95
CA PRO A 61 -1.43 -14.84 44.65
C PRO A 61 -1.11 -16.04 45.53
N ASP A 62 -1.72 -16.14 46.73
CA ASP A 62 -1.63 -17.35 47.57
C ASP A 62 -2.58 -18.44 47.05
N ASP A 63 -2.46 -19.68 47.53
CA ASP A 63 -3.29 -20.81 47.07
C ASP A 63 -4.79 -20.48 47.11
N GLY A 64 -5.47 -20.68 45.98
CA GLY A 64 -6.88 -20.35 45.84
C GLY A 64 -7.15 -18.86 45.56
N GLN A 65 -6.12 -18.10 45.23
CA GLN A 65 -6.22 -16.69 44.83
C GLN A 65 -5.79 -16.46 43.37
N TYR A 66 -6.21 -15.32 42.84
CA TYR A 66 -5.81 -14.83 41.53
C TYR A 66 -5.47 -13.33 41.57
N VAL A 67 -4.79 -12.86 40.53
CA VAL A 67 -4.58 -11.44 40.27
C VAL A 67 -4.57 -11.19 38.76
N ILE A 68 -5.06 -10.02 38.34
CA ILE A 68 -4.83 -9.47 37.00
C ILE A 68 -3.56 -8.62 37.10
N THR A 69 -2.49 -8.98 36.41
CA THR A 69 -1.17 -8.36 36.59
C THR A 69 -0.41 -8.31 35.28
N ASN A 70 0.48 -7.34 35.11
CA ASN A 70 1.35 -7.26 33.94
C ASN A 70 2.69 -7.99 34.15
N ARG A 71 2.93 -8.50 35.36
CA ARG A 71 4.20 -9.13 35.72
C ARG A 71 4.10 -10.09 36.90
N THR A 72 5.17 -10.83 37.11
CA THR A 72 5.48 -11.54 38.36
C THR A 72 6.89 -11.23 38.80
N THR A 73 7.11 -10.90 40.08
CA THR A 73 8.47 -10.62 40.59
C THR A 73 8.77 -11.44 41.84
N SER A 74 9.78 -12.32 41.75
CA SER A 74 10.35 -13.07 42.89
C SER A 74 9.33 -13.83 43.76
N CYS A 75 8.22 -14.29 43.19
CA CYS A 75 7.18 -15.00 43.94
C CYS A 75 7.73 -16.25 44.64
N PHE A 76 7.33 -16.41 45.91
CA PHE A 76 7.62 -17.57 46.75
C PHE A 76 9.10 -17.99 46.78
N SER A 77 9.99 -17.05 47.14
CA SER A 77 11.45 -17.29 47.13
C SER A 77 11.97 -17.70 45.75
N ASN A 78 11.42 -17.09 44.70
CA ASN A 78 11.82 -17.27 43.31
C ASN A 78 11.50 -18.64 42.70
N THR A 79 10.50 -19.36 43.22
CA THR A 79 10.00 -20.62 42.63
C THR A 79 9.29 -20.39 41.30
N TRP A 80 8.61 -19.25 41.14
CA TRP A 80 7.95 -18.88 39.89
C TRP A 80 8.91 -18.16 38.93
N HIS A 81 8.63 -18.27 37.64
CA HIS A 81 9.19 -17.41 36.60
C HIS A 81 8.88 -15.95 36.89
N THR A 82 9.83 -15.08 36.55
CA THR A 82 9.61 -13.64 36.43
C THR A 82 9.08 -13.38 35.04
N LEU A 83 7.80 -13.05 34.95
CA LEU A 83 7.15 -12.59 33.73
C LEU A 83 7.25 -11.06 33.73
N THR A 84 7.86 -10.48 32.70
CA THR A 84 8.06 -9.04 32.57
C THR A 84 6.97 -8.36 31.75
N GLU A 85 6.19 -9.17 31.04
CA GLU A 85 5.09 -8.79 30.16
C GLU A 85 4.10 -9.96 30.09
N ASP A 86 2.88 -9.65 29.65
CA ASP A 86 1.86 -10.59 29.23
C ASP A 86 2.21 -11.22 27.86
N HIS A 87 1.26 -11.93 27.24
CA HIS A 87 1.52 -12.57 25.95
C HIS A 87 1.15 -11.68 24.76
N THR A 88 0.22 -10.74 24.93
CA THR A 88 -0.27 -9.90 23.82
C THR A 88 0.87 -9.09 23.18
N PRO A 89 1.18 -9.29 21.88
CA PRO A 89 2.30 -8.59 21.24
C PRO A 89 2.10 -7.08 21.16
N ASN A 90 3.15 -6.32 21.51
CA ASN A 90 3.16 -4.86 21.54
C ASN A 90 2.14 -4.24 22.54
N ASP A 91 1.71 -4.98 23.56
CA ASP A 91 0.86 -4.44 24.63
C ASP A 91 1.71 -3.85 25.76
N THR A 92 1.84 -2.52 25.78
CA THR A 92 2.63 -1.85 26.80
C THR A 92 1.89 -1.89 28.14
N ASN A 93 2.44 -2.63 29.11
CA ASN A 93 1.78 -2.93 30.38
C ASN A 93 0.46 -3.71 30.21
N GLY A 94 0.42 -4.62 29.23
CA GLY A 94 -0.66 -5.59 29.08
C GLY A 94 -0.79 -6.48 30.31
N TYR A 95 -2.03 -6.85 30.65
CA TYR A 95 -2.33 -7.66 31.81
C TYR A 95 -2.58 -9.12 31.42
N MET A 96 -2.15 -10.03 32.28
CA MET A 96 -2.48 -11.45 32.23
C MET A 96 -3.30 -11.85 33.45
N PHE A 97 -4.06 -12.94 33.31
CA PHE A 97 -4.74 -13.60 34.42
C PHE A 97 -3.81 -14.61 35.09
N LEU A 98 -3.33 -14.25 36.28
CA LEU A 98 -2.38 -15.05 37.06
C LEU A 98 -3.10 -15.73 38.21
N VAL A 99 -2.94 -17.05 38.32
CA VAL A 99 -3.65 -17.85 39.33
C VAL A 99 -2.68 -18.76 40.09
N ASN A 100 -2.75 -18.70 41.42
CA ASN A 100 -2.19 -19.72 42.28
C ASN A 100 -3.30 -20.71 42.63
N ALA A 101 -3.18 -21.93 42.10
CA ALA A 101 -4.28 -22.88 42.09
C ALA A 101 -4.61 -23.40 43.50
N ALA A 102 -5.90 -23.59 43.79
CA ALA A 102 -6.31 -24.11 45.09
C ALA A 102 -5.92 -25.58 45.25
N ASN A 103 -5.84 -26.04 46.50
CA ASN A 103 -5.62 -27.45 46.81
C ASN A 103 -6.69 -28.39 46.25
N ASN A 104 -7.93 -27.89 46.13
CA ASN A 104 -9.02 -28.59 45.50
C ASN A 104 -9.27 -28.03 44.08
N PRO A 105 -9.67 -28.89 43.13
CA PRO A 105 -10.17 -28.46 41.82
C PRO A 105 -11.18 -27.31 41.93
N GLY A 106 -11.05 -26.32 41.06
CA GLY A 106 -11.86 -25.11 41.06
C GLY A 106 -11.94 -24.47 39.68
N ILE A 107 -12.87 -23.54 39.50
CA ILE A 107 -13.07 -22.87 38.22
C ILE A 107 -12.15 -21.66 38.16
N PHE A 108 -11.11 -21.74 37.34
CA PHE A 108 -10.20 -20.63 37.09
C PHE A 108 -10.94 -19.47 36.46
N TYR A 109 -11.67 -19.70 35.37
CA TYR A 109 -12.36 -18.64 34.67
C TYR A 109 -13.65 -19.13 34.01
N THR A 110 -14.68 -18.30 34.04
CA THR A 110 -15.99 -18.51 33.43
C THR A 110 -16.36 -17.28 32.62
N PHE A 111 -16.77 -17.49 31.38
CA PHE A 111 -17.34 -16.45 30.54
C PHE A 111 -18.40 -17.04 29.62
N SER A 112 -19.32 -16.19 29.16
CA SER A 112 -20.34 -16.59 28.19
C SER A 112 -19.94 -16.16 26.79
N VAL A 113 -20.30 -16.97 25.79
CA VAL A 113 -20.25 -16.60 24.38
C VAL A 113 -21.67 -16.59 23.85
N GLU A 114 -22.08 -15.47 23.27
CA GLU A 114 -23.41 -15.25 22.74
C GLU A 114 -23.39 -15.15 21.21
N ASN A 115 -24.57 -15.08 20.58
CA ASN A 115 -24.75 -14.96 19.14
C ASN A 115 -24.08 -16.09 18.33
N LEU A 116 -24.06 -17.30 18.89
CA LEU A 116 -23.64 -18.49 18.17
C LEU A 116 -24.67 -18.83 17.10
N CYS A 117 -24.17 -19.25 15.94
CA CYS A 117 -25.02 -19.83 14.92
C CYS A 117 -25.21 -21.32 15.15
N PRO A 118 -26.36 -21.88 14.75
CA PRO A 118 -26.58 -23.32 14.77
C PRO A 118 -25.58 -24.05 13.87
N ASN A 119 -25.24 -25.28 14.24
CA ASN A 119 -24.44 -26.20 13.41
C ASN A 119 -23.10 -25.61 12.92
N THR A 120 -22.53 -24.66 13.66
CA THR A 120 -21.31 -23.93 13.27
C THR A 120 -20.16 -24.42 14.13
N THR A 121 -19.02 -24.69 13.50
CA THR A 121 -17.80 -25.07 14.22
C THR A 121 -17.10 -23.81 14.71
N TYR A 122 -16.75 -23.80 15.98
CA TYR A 122 -16.00 -22.72 16.63
C TYR A 122 -14.69 -23.27 17.19
N GLU A 123 -13.66 -22.45 17.14
CA GLU A 123 -12.39 -22.63 17.83
C GLU A 123 -12.41 -21.78 19.11
N PHE A 124 -12.04 -22.41 20.23
CA PHE A 124 -11.58 -21.72 21.43
C PHE A 124 -10.07 -21.90 21.53
N SER A 125 -9.35 -20.84 21.88
CA SER A 125 -7.93 -20.89 22.20
C SER A 125 -7.58 -19.89 23.31
N SER A 126 -6.51 -20.18 24.05
CA SER A 126 -5.89 -19.28 25.01
C SER A 126 -4.41 -19.61 25.16
N PHE A 127 -3.59 -18.59 25.40
CA PHE A 127 -2.19 -18.78 25.75
C PHE A 127 -2.05 -19.00 27.25
N ILE A 128 -1.35 -20.07 27.61
CA ILE A 128 -1.18 -20.48 29.00
C ILE A 128 0.30 -20.76 29.25
N ALA A 129 0.83 -20.19 30.32
CA ALA A 129 2.15 -20.48 30.83
C ALA A 129 2.05 -21.19 32.19
N ASN A 130 2.83 -22.24 32.38
CA ASN A 130 3.12 -22.75 33.72
C ASN A 130 4.13 -21.79 34.35
N VAL A 131 3.75 -21.16 35.47
CA VAL A 131 4.62 -20.16 36.10
C VAL A 131 5.71 -20.80 36.96
N ILE A 132 5.67 -22.10 37.23
CA ILE A 132 6.67 -22.79 38.03
C ILE A 132 7.92 -23.11 37.22
N LYS A 133 9.09 -22.76 37.79
CA LYS A 133 10.39 -23.17 37.26
C LYS A 133 10.66 -24.64 37.50
N SER A 134 11.32 -25.29 36.55
CA SER A 134 11.87 -26.65 36.75
C SER A 134 12.88 -26.74 37.90
N SER A 135 13.50 -25.62 38.28
CA SER A 135 14.47 -25.53 39.39
C SER A 135 13.83 -25.21 40.74
N ALA A 136 12.49 -25.11 40.83
CA ALA A 136 11.81 -24.80 42.08
C ALA A 136 12.11 -25.89 43.15
N PRO A 137 12.44 -25.52 44.41
CA PRO A 137 12.78 -26.46 45.48
C PRO A 137 11.54 -27.16 46.07
N CYS A 138 10.75 -27.81 45.20
CA CYS A 138 9.45 -28.41 45.53
C CYS A 138 9.53 -29.89 45.90
N GLY A 139 10.66 -30.57 45.64
CA GLY A 139 10.76 -32.04 45.68
C GLY A 139 10.00 -32.70 44.53
N VAL A 140 8.66 -32.60 44.55
CA VAL A 140 7.77 -32.98 43.43
C VAL A 140 6.96 -31.76 43.03
N ILE A 141 7.13 -31.29 41.79
CA ILE A 141 6.35 -30.19 41.23
C ILE A 141 4.98 -30.73 40.80
N THR A 142 3.91 -30.14 41.32
CA THR A 142 2.57 -30.40 40.81
C THR A 142 2.38 -29.64 39.50
N LYS A 143 2.07 -30.34 38.41
CA LYS A 143 1.91 -29.72 37.09
C LYS A 143 0.46 -29.27 36.88
N PRO A 144 0.24 -28.07 36.33
CA PRO A 144 -1.09 -27.67 35.93
C PRO A 144 -1.70 -28.62 34.90
N LYS A 145 -2.99 -28.90 35.05
CA LYS A 145 -3.81 -29.57 34.04
C LYS A 145 -5.15 -28.87 34.03
N ILE A 146 -5.54 -28.36 32.86
CA ILE A 146 -6.72 -27.54 32.72
C ILE A 146 -7.73 -28.28 31.85
N THR A 147 -8.97 -28.31 32.29
CA THR A 147 -10.10 -28.74 31.47
C THR A 147 -10.90 -27.53 31.02
N PHE A 148 -11.09 -27.40 29.72
CA PHE A 148 -12.02 -26.47 29.11
C PHE A 148 -13.36 -27.18 28.93
N ARG A 149 -14.44 -26.62 29.48
CA ARG A 149 -15.81 -27.11 29.29
C ARG A 149 -16.65 -26.07 28.57
N VAL A 150 -17.44 -26.55 27.62
CA VAL A 150 -18.53 -25.79 27.00
C VAL A 150 -19.83 -26.35 27.55
N GLU A 151 -20.61 -25.51 28.20
CA GLU A 151 -21.88 -25.88 28.81
C GLU A 151 -23.00 -24.97 28.28
N GLN A 152 -24.24 -25.46 28.33
CA GLN A 152 -25.42 -24.60 28.22
C GLN A 152 -25.59 -23.78 29.51
N GLU A 153 -26.46 -22.76 29.48
CA GLU A 153 -26.72 -21.91 30.66
C GLU A 153 -27.29 -22.69 31.85
N ASP A 154 -27.98 -23.82 31.60
CA ASP A 154 -28.49 -24.71 32.64
C ASP A 154 -27.42 -25.67 33.22
N GLY A 155 -26.17 -25.60 32.74
CA GLY A 155 -25.05 -26.45 33.16
C GLY A 155 -24.93 -27.76 32.37
N THR A 156 -25.77 -28.01 31.38
CA THR A 156 -25.66 -29.20 30.51
C THR A 156 -24.36 -29.15 29.72
N LEU A 157 -23.51 -30.17 29.86
CA LEU A 157 -22.24 -30.27 29.14
C LEU A 157 -22.46 -30.49 27.63
N ILE A 158 -21.83 -29.65 26.81
CA ILE A 158 -21.79 -29.77 25.34
C ILE A 158 -20.50 -30.44 24.89
N ASN A 159 -19.35 -29.96 25.37
CA ASN A 159 -18.05 -30.50 25.00
C ASN A 159 -17.01 -30.22 26.09
N THR A 160 -15.93 -31.01 26.10
CA THR A 160 -14.82 -30.86 27.04
C THR A 160 -13.49 -31.14 26.33
N TYR A 161 -12.45 -30.42 26.73
CA TYR A 161 -11.08 -30.63 26.27
C TYR A 161 -10.13 -30.53 27.46
N SER A 162 -9.11 -31.38 27.52
CA SER A 162 -8.05 -31.28 28.52
C SER A 162 -6.74 -30.91 27.86
N THR A 163 -6.02 -29.96 28.46
CA THR A 163 -4.67 -29.57 28.02
C THR A 163 -3.64 -30.69 28.21
N GLY A 164 -3.98 -31.73 28.98
CA GLY A 164 -2.98 -32.58 29.61
C GLY A 164 -2.14 -31.79 30.62
N PHE A 165 -1.06 -32.40 31.13
CA PHE A 165 -0.15 -31.69 32.02
C PHE A 165 0.64 -30.62 31.25
N ILE A 166 0.59 -29.39 31.74
CA ILE A 166 1.41 -28.28 31.28
C ILE A 166 2.75 -28.37 32.01
N ASN A 167 3.81 -28.73 31.28
CA ASN A 167 5.12 -28.93 31.88
C ASN A 167 5.71 -27.62 32.39
N ASP A 168 6.42 -27.72 33.52
CA ASP A 168 7.36 -26.70 34.00
C ASP A 168 8.54 -26.58 33.03
N THR A 169 9.20 -25.42 33.04
CA THR A 169 10.30 -25.11 32.14
C THR A 169 11.43 -24.37 32.85
N ASN A 170 12.60 -24.29 32.20
CA ASN A 170 13.74 -23.52 32.74
C ASN A 170 13.61 -22.01 32.47
N SER A 171 12.83 -21.62 31.47
CA SER A 171 12.51 -20.24 31.08
C SER A 171 10.99 -20.12 30.86
N PRO A 172 10.38 -18.96 31.10
CA PRO A 172 8.94 -18.80 30.88
C PRO A 172 8.59 -19.13 29.42
N GLU A 173 7.54 -19.92 29.23
CA GLU A 173 7.06 -20.34 27.92
C GLU A 173 5.53 -20.25 27.88
N TRP A 174 5.00 -19.44 26.98
CA TRP A 174 3.58 -19.37 26.67
C TRP A 174 3.24 -20.36 25.56
N LYS A 175 2.21 -21.18 25.78
CA LYS A 175 1.71 -22.13 24.78
C LYS A 175 0.24 -21.90 24.51
N SER A 176 -0.13 -21.94 23.23
CA SER A 176 -1.53 -21.93 22.84
C SER A 176 -2.16 -23.30 23.11
N TYR A 177 -3.26 -23.30 23.86
CA TYR A 177 -4.11 -24.45 24.08
C TYR A 177 -5.51 -24.13 23.58
N GLY A 178 -6.12 -25.08 22.88
CA GLY A 178 -7.42 -24.86 22.28
C GLY A 178 -8.05 -26.13 21.73
N PHE A 179 -9.31 -26.01 21.32
CA PHE A 179 -10.11 -27.09 20.76
C PHE A 179 -11.23 -26.53 19.91
N PHE A 180 -11.91 -27.41 19.20
CA PHE A 180 -13.14 -27.06 18.49
C PHE A 180 -14.35 -27.71 19.12
N PHE A 181 -15.47 -27.03 18.96
CA PHE A 181 -16.76 -27.66 19.12
C PHE A 181 -17.71 -27.17 18.03
N LYS A 182 -18.68 -28.01 17.70
CA LYS A 182 -19.78 -27.64 16.83
C LYS A 182 -20.96 -27.25 17.70
N SER A 183 -21.52 -26.07 17.49
CA SER A 183 -22.71 -25.62 18.21
C SER A 183 -23.92 -26.52 17.87
N PRO A 184 -24.75 -26.86 18.88
CA PRO A 184 -26.05 -27.49 18.63
C PRO A 184 -26.99 -26.57 17.83
N SER A 185 -28.00 -27.15 17.18
CA SER A 185 -28.93 -26.43 16.29
C SER A 185 -29.86 -25.44 16.99
N ASN A 186 -30.00 -25.51 18.32
CA ASN A 186 -30.89 -24.69 19.13
C ASN A 186 -30.16 -23.89 20.23
N VAL A 187 -28.85 -23.69 20.08
CA VAL A 187 -28.00 -23.03 21.08
C VAL A 187 -27.34 -21.80 20.47
N SER A 188 -27.77 -20.62 20.90
CA SER A 188 -27.18 -19.32 20.53
C SER A 188 -26.22 -18.76 21.58
N LYS A 189 -26.14 -19.43 22.74
CA LYS A 189 -25.29 -19.02 23.86
C LYS A 189 -24.71 -20.23 24.59
N VAL A 190 -23.44 -20.15 24.95
CA VAL A 190 -22.75 -21.16 25.78
C VAL A 190 -21.96 -20.48 26.89
N VAL A 191 -21.68 -21.25 27.94
CA VAL A 191 -20.78 -20.88 29.03
C VAL A 191 -19.51 -21.69 28.87
N LEU A 192 -18.37 -21.02 28.75
CA LEU A 192 -17.06 -21.66 28.80
C LEU A 192 -16.47 -21.56 30.20
N LYS A 193 -15.99 -22.70 30.70
CA LYS A 193 -15.33 -22.82 32.01
C LYS A 193 -13.94 -23.42 31.83
N LEU A 194 -12.95 -22.77 32.42
CA LEU A 194 -11.59 -23.25 32.55
C LEU A 194 -11.43 -23.78 33.98
N ILE A 195 -11.15 -25.08 34.10
CA ILE A 195 -11.20 -25.81 35.37
C ILE A 195 -9.82 -26.35 35.69
N ASN A 196 -9.36 -26.09 36.91
CA ASN A 196 -8.19 -26.75 37.46
C ASN A 196 -8.51 -28.22 37.78
N ASP A 197 -7.80 -29.15 37.17
CA ASP A 197 -7.95 -30.58 37.45
C ASP A 197 -6.86 -31.16 38.36
N SER A 198 -5.79 -30.40 38.60
CA SER A 198 -4.68 -30.84 39.43
C SER A 198 -4.96 -30.45 40.90
N GLY A 199 -4.46 -31.25 41.83
CA GLY A 199 -4.43 -30.86 43.25
C GLY A 199 -3.46 -29.70 43.48
N GLY A 200 -3.48 -29.12 44.67
CA GLY A 200 -2.48 -28.09 45.04
C GLY A 200 -1.15 -28.70 45.50
N GLY A 201 -0.34 -27.87 46.15
CA GLY A 201 1.03 -28.18 46.54
C GLY A 201 2.01 -27.20 45.91
N CYS A 202 3.24 -27.62 45.67
CA CYS A 202 4.25 -26.77 45.06
C CYS A 202 4.09 -26.77 43.53
N GLY A 203 3.15 -25.94 43.04
CA GLY A 203 2.82 -25.75 41.64
C GLY A 203 1.34 -25.84 41.35
N ASN A 204 0.98 -26.25 40.13
CA ASN A 204 -0.36 -26.11 39.54
C ASN A 204 -0.76 -24.66 39.20
N ASP A 205 0.21 -23.76 39.26
CA ASP A 205 0.01 -22.33 39.05
C ASP A 205 0.18 -21.96 37.58
N ILE A 206 -0.63 -21.02 37.12
CA ILE A 206 -0.64 -20.62 35.71
C ILE A 206 -0.74 -19.11 35.54
N ALA A 207 -0.21 -18.64 34.42
CA ALA A 207 -0.61 -17.39 33.82
C ALA A 207 -1.40 -17.70 32.54
N LEU A 208 -2.46 -16.94 32.30
CA LEU A 208 -3.36 -17.11 31.18
C LEU A 208 -3.61 -15.78 30.49
N ASP A 209 -3.59 -15.80 29.17
CA ASP A 209 -3.80 -14.61 28.35
C ASP A 209 -4.38 -14.95 26.97
N ASP A 210 -4.76 -13.92 26.21
CA ASP A 210 -5.18 -14.00 24.81
C ASP A 210 -6.25 -15.07 24.56
N ILE A 211 -7.32 -15.07 25.36
CA ILE A 211 -8.46 -15.95 25.10
C ILE A 211 -9.15 -15.46 23.83
N THR A 212 -9.32 -16.37 22.87
CA THR A 212 -10.12 -16.09 21.68
C THR A 212 -11.13 -17.18 21.40
N PHE A 213 -12.27 -16.75 20.88
CA PHE A 213 -13.33 -17.63 20.41
C PHE A 213 -13.80 -17.15 19.04
N ARG A 214 -13.79 -18.03 18.04
CA ARG A 214 -14.04 -17.62 16.65
C ARG A 214 -14.57 -18.78 15.79
N PRO A 215 -15.29 -18.52 14.69
CA PRO A 215 -15.66 -19.55 13.73
C PRO A 215 -14.44 -20.24 13.12
N CYS A 216 -14.55 -21.54 12.84
CA CYS A 216 -13.57 -22.33 12.09
C CYS A 216 -14.31 -23.18 11.05
N GLY A 217 -13.78 -23.24 9.84
CA GLY A 217 -14.47 -23.83 8.70
C GLY A 217 -13.52 -24.33 7.62
N PRO A 218 -14.04 -24.67 6.43
CA PRO A 218 -13.24 -25.08 5.29
C PRO A 218 -12.15 -24.06 4.94
N THR A 219 -11.07 -24.49 4.29
CA THR A 219 -10.06 -23.58 3.77
C THR A 219 -10.65 -22.76 2.63
N ILE A 220 -10.45 -21.44 2.68
CA ILE A 220 -10.80 -20.51 1.61
C ILE A 220 -9.52 -19.83 1.11
N LEU A 221 -9.23 -19.98 -0.18
CA LEU A 221 -8.10 -19.34 -0.84
C LEU A 221 -8.62 -18.38 -1.91
N ALA A 222 -8.49 -17.08 -1.66
CA ALA A 222 -8.83 -16.02 -2.61
C ALA A 222 -7.61 -15.65 -3.46
N GLN A 223 -7.83 -15.47 -4.76
CA GLN A 223 -6.82 -15.17 -5.76
C GLN A 223 -7.35 -14.22 -6.84
N THR A 224 -6.44 -13.60 -7.56
CA THR A 224 -6.73 -12.77 -8.74
C THR A 224 -6.93 -13.62 -9.98
N VAL A 225 -7.90 -13.26 -10.82
CA VAL A 225 -8.16 -13.94 -12.10
C VAL A 225 -7.64 -13.10 -13.26
N GLY A 226 -6.90 -13.71 -14.18
CA GLY A 226 -6.38 -13.04 -15.38
C GLY A 226 -5.16 -12.14 -15.14
N ILE A 227 -4.67 -12.07 -13.90
CA ILE A 227 -3.41 -11.44 -13.54
C ILE A 227 -2.38 -12.56 -13.39
N THR A 228 -1.38 -12.62 -14.27
CA THR A 228 -0.29 -13.61 -14.16
C THR A 228 0.49 -13.40 -12.88
N THR A 229 1.16 -14.44 -12.36
CA THR A 229 2.05 -14.31 -11.20
C THR A 229 3.08 -13.20 -11.45
N GLY A 230 3.00 -12.10 -10.70
CA GLY A 230 3.80 -10.88 -10.93
C GLY A 230 3.08 -9.73 -11.67
N GLY A 231 1.80 -9.88 -12.02
CA GLY A 231 0.94 -8.77 -12.41
C GLY A 231 0.57 -7.99 -11.15
N ASN A 232 0.92 -6.71 -11.15
CA ASN A 232 0.91 -5.90 -9.95
C ASN A 232 -0.55 -5.49 -9.58
N LEU A 233 -1.00 -5.83 -8.36
CA LEU A 233 -2.20 -5.28 -7.73
C LEU A 233 -1.96 -3.83 -7.30
N GLN A 234 -1.65 -3.01 -8.29
CA GLN A 234 -1.29 -1.62 -8.16
C GLN A 234 -2.26 -0.80 -9.01
N LEU A 235 -2.60 0.38 -8.50
CA LEU A 235 -3.39 1.39 -9.18
C LEU A 235 -2.78 2.76 -8.87
N CYS A 236 -3.03 3.76 -9.70
CA CYS A 236 -2.58 5.13 -9.43
C CYS A 236 -3.75 5.94 -8.90
N GLU A 237 -3.46 6.83 -7.96
CA GLU A 237 -4.43 7.75 -7.38
C GLU A 237 -5.26 8.46 -8.46
N GLY A 238 -6.58 8.48 -8.28
CA GLY A 238 -7.53 9.10 -9.20
C GLY A 238 -7.78 8.33 -10.51
N LEU A 239 -7.04 7.26 -10.81
CA LEU A 239 -7.36 6.39 -11.94
C LEU A 239 -8.47 5.40 -11.58
N SER A 240 -9.01 4.76 -12.62
CA SER A 240 -10.07 3.77 -12.51
C SER A 240 -9.65 2.45 -13.15
N ALA A 241 -9.99 1.33 -12.53
CA ALA A 241 -9.62 -0.01 -13.01
C ALA A 241 -10.65 -1.07 -12.63
N ASN A 242 -10.65 -2.17 -13.39
CA ASN A 242 -11.44 -3.36 -13.08
C ASN A 242 -10.52 -4.48 -12.59
N TYR A 243 -10.91 -5.14 -11.50
CA TYR A 243 -10.23 -6.34 -10.99
C TYR A 243 -11.20 -7.50 -10.90
N ASN A 244 -10.69 -8.70 -11.16
CA ASN A 244 -11.45 -9.94 -11.03
C ASN A 244 -10.78 -10.81 -9.97
N PHE A 245 -11.57 -11.28 -9.01
CA PHE A 245 -11.14 -12.21 -7.97
C PHE A 245 -11.96 -13.49 -8.05
N ARG A 246 -11.34 -14.59 -7.62
CA ARG A 246 -11.99 -15.88 -7.40
C ARG A 246 -11.51 -16.44 -6.08
N ALA A 247 -12.40 -17.12 -5.37
CA ALA A 247 -12.03 -17.88 -4.20
C ALA A 247 -12.37 -19.36 -4.34
N ASP A 248 -11.39 -20.20 -4.05
CA ASP A 248 -11.54 -21.64 -3.95
C ASP A 248 -11.86 -22.01 -2.50
N VAL A 249 -12.91 -22.81 -2.32
CA VAL A 249 -13.40 -23.24 -1.00
C VAL A 249 -13.33 -24.76 -0.95
N SER A 250 -12.61 -25.30 0.05
CA SER A 250 -12.53 -26.74 0.25
C SER A 250 -13.87 -27.33 0.70
N THR A 251 -13.99 -28.65 0.69
CA THR A 251 -15.16 -29.33 1.24
C THR A 251 -15.26 -29.10 2.76
N GLY A 252 -16.49 -29.12 3.30
CA GLY A 252 -16.74 -29.10 4.75
C GLY A 252 -18.07 -28.45 5.17
N TYR A 253 -18.67 -27.62 4.32
CA TYR A 253 -20.05 -27.17 4.46
C TYR A 253 -21.02 -28.04 3.65
N LEU A 254 -22.26 -28.17 4.13
CA LEU A 254 -23.32 -28.92 3.47
C LEU A 254 -24.00 -28.10 2.35
N ASP A 255 -24.35 -26.84 2.65
CA ASP A 255 -24.92 -25.89 1.70
C ASP A 255 -24.19 -24.54 1.86
N PRO A 256 -22.99 -24.38 1.29
CA PRO A 256 -22.19 -23.18 1.48
C PRO A 256 -22.82 -21.97 0.78
N ALA A 257 -22.80 -20.81 1.46
CA ALA A 257 -23.03 -19.51 0.85
C ALA A 257 -21.81 -18.61 1.01
N PHE A 258 -21.72 -17.61 0.14
CA PHE A 258 -20.56 -16.72 0.03
C PHE A 258 -21.00 -15.27 0.06
N ILE A 259 -20.12 -14.40 0.55
CA ILE A 259 -20.22 -12.96 0.36
C ILE A 259 -18.82 -12.35 0.40
N TRP A 260 -18.50 -11.48 -0.54
CA TRP A 260 -17.23 -10.76 -0.50
C TRP A 260 -17.33 -9.56 0.41
N GLN A 261 -16.21 -9.24 1.06
CA GLN A 261 -16.04 -8.05 1.86
C GLN A 261 -14.91 -7.18 1.32
N VAL A 262 -15.02 -5.88 1.57
CA VAL A 262 -13.99 -4.89 1.28
C VAL A 262 -13.72 -4.06 2.53
N ASP A 263 -12.44 -3.87 2.84
CA ASP A 263 -11.94 -2.80 3.70
C ASP A 263 -11.35 -1.72 2.78
N LYS A 264 -11.80 -0.47 2.95
CA LYS A 264 -11.30 0.69 2.19
C LYS A 264 -10.07 1.31 2.86
N ASN A 265 -9.53 0.64 3.88
CA ASN A 265 -8.38 1.04 4.68
C ASN A 265 -8.52 2.46 5.25
N ASP A 266 -9.77 2.88 5.52
CA ASP A 266 -10.15 4.18 6.08
C ASP A 266 -10.44 4.12 7.59
N GLY A 267 -10.14 2.97 8.21
CA GLY A 267 -10.38 2.70 9.62
C GLY A 267 -11.83 2.32 9.96
N GLN A 268 -12.71 2.21 8.97
CA GLN A 268 -14.10 1.77 9.18
C GLN A 268 -14.25 0.24 9.15
N GLY A 269 -13.22 -0.49 8.71
CA GLY A 269 -13.17 -1.94 8.69
C GLY A 269 -13.90 -2.55 7.49
N TRP A 270 -14.34 -3.80 7.64
CA TRP A 270 -14.88 -4.62 6.57
C TRP A 270 -16.37 -4.37 6.31
N PHE A 271 -16.72 -4.21 5.03
CA PHE A 271 -18.09 -4.09 4.55
C PHE A 271 -18.43 -5.16 3.53
N ASP A 272 -19.65 -5.68 3.59
CA ASP A 272 -20.17 -6.61 2.58
C ASP A 272 -20.31 -5.90 1.23
N VAL A 273 -19.73 -6.47 0.17
CA VAL A 273 -19.87 -5.98 -1.20
C VAL A 273 -21.26 -6.38 -1.71
N PRO A 274 -22.11 -5.43 -2.15
CA PRO A 274 -23.44 -5.75 -2.65
C PRO A 274 -23.42 -6.75 -3.81
N ASN A 275 -24.36 -7.70 -3.81
CA ASN A 275 -24.54 -8.70 -4.87
C ASN A 275 -23.31 -9.58 -5.15
N SER A 276 -22.46 -9.84 -4.14
CA SER A 276 -21.22 -10.63 -4.26
C SER A 276 -21.36 -12.07 -3.75
N ASN A 277 -22.51 -12.71 -4.00
CA ASN A 277 -22.88 -14.00 -3.43
C ASN A 277 -22.38 -15.23 -4.21
N THR A 278 -21.29 -15.06 -4.97
CA THR A 278 -20.63 -16.14 -5.73
C THR A 278 -19.14 -16.21 -5.40
N LYS A 279 -18.48 -17.28 -5.84
CA LYS A 279 -17.02 -17.44 -5.68
C LYS A 279 -16.22 -16.44 -6.51
N ASP A 280 -16.82 -15.85 -7.53
CA ASP A 280 -16.21 -14.84 -8.39
C ASP A 280 -16.67 -13.44 -7.98
N LEU A 281 -15.76 -12.47 -8.05
CA LEU A 281 -16.05 -11.06 -7.84
C LEU A 281 -15.39 -10.23 -8.93
N ASN A 282 -16.19 -9.40 -9.60
CA ASN A 282 -15.70 -8.30 -10.43
C ASN A 282 -15.88 -6.99 -9.65
N VAL A 283 -14.81 -6.21 -9.53
CA VAL A 283 -14.84 -4.90 -8.89
C VAL A 283 -14.38 -3.83 -9.86
N PHE A 284 -15.14 -2.74 -9.92
CA PHE A 284 -14.73 -1.50 -10.58
C PHE A 284 -14.38 -0.47 -9.51
N ILE A 285 -13.12 -0.05 -9.48
CA ILE A 285 -12.66 1.05 -8.65
C ILE A 285 -12.65 2.29 -9.52
N ALA A 286 -13.43 3.30 -9.12
CA ALA A 286 -13.44 4.61 -9.75
C ALA A 286 -12.69 5.61 -8.86
N ASN A 287 -11.87 6.47 -9.47
CA ASN A 287 -11.13 7.54 -8.78
C ASN A 287 -10.41 7.03 -7.51
N ALA A 288 -9.43 6.14 -7.68
CA ALA A 288 -8.78 5.42 -6.59
C ALA A 288 -8.24 6.34 -5.46
N ASP A 289 -8.53 5.98 -4.21
CA ASP A 289 -8.03 6.63 -2.98
C ASP A 289 -6.70 6.00 -2.53
N LEU A 290 -5.75 6.82 -2.07
CA LEU A 290 -4.41 6.40 -1.64
C LEU A 290 -4.39 5.35 -0.53
N LYS A 291 -5.46 5.22 0.27
CA LYS A 291 -5.56 4.19 1.32
C LYS A 291 -5.56 2.78 0.73
N GLY A 292 -5.92 2.64 -0.55
CA GLY A 292 -6.05 1.34 -1.20
C GLY A 292 -7.28 0.57 -0.75
N TYR A 293 -7.33 -0.70 -1.14
CA TYR A 293 -8.49 -1.55 -0.92
C TYR A 293 -8.04 -2.97 -0.59
N THR A 294 -8.66 -3.58 0.42
CA THR A 294 -8.39 -4.97 0.74
C THR A 294 -9.68 -5.76 0.66
N TYR A 295 -9.66 -6.87 -0.05
CA TYR A 295 -10.80 -7.75 -0.27
C TYR A 295 -10.59 -9.10 0.39
N ARG A 296 -11.67 -9.71 0.89
CA ARG A 296 -11.68 -11.11 1.33
C ARG A 296 -13.05 -11.72 1.04
N MET A 297 -13.11 -13.03 0.84
CA MET A 297 -14.39 -13.73 0.75
C MET A 297 -14.75 -14.35 2.09
N ALA A 298 -15.99 -14.16 2.51
CA ALA A 298 -16.60 -14.87 3.61
C ALA A 298 -17.34 -16.11 3.10
N ALA A 299 -17.28 -17.21 3.86
CA ALA A 299 -18.16 -18.36 3.66
C ALA A 299 -18.75 -18.84 4.99
N ALA A 300 -19.94 -19.43 4.91
CA ALA A 300 -20.62 -20.11 6.00
C ALA A 300 -21.62 -21.10 5.40
N GLU A 301 -22.29 -21.90 6.25
CA GLU A 301 -23.55 -22.52 5.85
C GLU A 301 -24.55 -21.43 5.45
N LYS A 302 -25.38 -21.71 4.44
CA LYS A 302 -26.30 -20.73 3.83
C LYS A 302 -27.23 -20.05 4.82
N GLU A 303 -27.69 -20.78 5.82
CA GLU A 303 -28.54 -20.25 6.89
C GLU A 303 -27.82 -19.23 7.80
N ASN A 304 -26.49 -19.28 7.85
CA ASN A 304 -25.65 -18.49 8.77
C ASN A 304 -24.87 -17.37 8.08
N ILE A 305 -24.93 -17.25 6.75
CA ILE A 305 -24.09 -16.32 5.98
C ILE A 305 -24.35 -14.85 6.30
N THR A 306 -25.49 -14.49 6.89
CA THR A 306 -25.79 -13.11 7.30
C THR A 306 -25.16 -12.74 8.64
N SER A 307 -24.68 -13.71 9.43
CA SER A 307 -24.07 -13.48 10.74
C SER A 307 -22.55 -13.38 10.64
N LEU A 308 -21.99 -12.23 11.02
CA LEU A 308 -20.54 -12.03 11.10
C LEU A 308 -19.87 -13.03 12.04
N SER A 309 -20.55 -13.39 13.14
CA SER A 309 -20.09 -14.33 14.16
C SER A 309 -19.99 -15.77 13.70
N CYS A 310 -20.23 -16.06 12.43
CA CYS A 310 -20.36 -17.43 11.90
C CYS A 310 -19.65 -17.61 10.55
N ARG A 311 -19.14 -16.52 9.99
CA ARG A 311 -18.37 -16.50 8.76
C ARG A 311 -16.93 -16.89 9.04
N VAL A 312 -16.34 -17.65 8.13
CA VAL A 312 -14.89 -17.80 8.02
C VAL A 312 -14.42 -17.08 6.76
N PHE A 313 -13.17 -16.60 6.78
CA PHE A 313 -12.67 -15.71 5.74
C PHE A 313 -11.50 -16.30 4.96
N SER A 314 -11.38 -15.88 3.70
CA SER A 314 -10.19 -16.12 2.88
C SER A 314 -8.99 -15.33 3.40
N ASN A 315 -7.81 -15.64 2.85
CA ASN A 315 -6.71 -14.68 2.84
C ASN A 315 -7.16 -13.34 2.21
N PRO A 316 -6.62 -12.21 2.68
CA PRO A 316 -6.89 -10.91 2.06
C PRO A 316 -6.17 -10.77 0.71
N ILE A 317 -6.78 -9.99 -0.19
CA ILE A 317 -6.20 -9.51 -1.45
C ILE A 317 -6.13 -7.99 -1.36
N SER A 318 -4.92 -7.42 -1.35
CA SER A 318 -4.72 -5.96 -1.25
C SER A 318 -4.40 -5.35 -2.61
N ILE A 319 -5.12 -4.30 -2.96
CA ILE A 319 -4.82 -3.38 -4.05
C ILE A 319 -4.15 -2.15 -3.45
N THR A 320 -2.91 -1.92 -3.84
CA THR A 320 -2.14 -0.75 -3.42
C THR A 320 -2.40 0.39 -4.40
N VAL A 321 -2.67 1.57 -3.87
CA VAL A 321 -2.86 2.78 -4.68
C VAL A 321 -1.64 3.68 -4.48
N ASN A 322 -0.94 3.94 -5.58
CA ASN A 322 0.29 4.72 -5.58
C ASN A 322 -0.03 6.19 -5.79
N GLN A 323 0.73 7.03 -5.10
CA GLN A 323 0.60 8.46 -5.19
C GLN A 323 0.84 8.95 -6.61
N LYS A 324 -0.07 9.81 -7.08
CA LYS A 324 0.16 10.52 -8.34
C LYS A 324 1.33 11.49 -8.15
N PHE A 325 2.29 11.44 -9.06
CA PHE A 325 3.35 12.44 -9.14
C PHE A 325 3.10 13.44 -10.26
N THR A 326 3.77 14.58 -10.20
CA THR A 326 3.77 15.59 -11.24
C THR A 326 5.12 15.63 -11.94
N VAL A 327 5.11 16.05 -13.20
CA VAL A 327 6.31 16.24 -14.01
C VAL A 327 6.23 17.64 -14.60
N ASN A 328 7.38 18.23 -14.88
CA ASN A 328 7.47 19.52 -15.56
C ASN A 328 8.48 19.38 -16.71
N ALA A 329 8.04 19.57 -17.95
CA ALA A 329 8.88 19.46 -19.15
C ALA A 329 9.85 20.64 -19.31
N GLY A 330 9.69 21.70 -18.51
CA GLY A 330 10.43 22.94 -18.58
C GLY A 330 9.57 24.09 -19.12
N LEU A 331 10.16 25.28 -19.20
CA LEU A 331 9.56 26.41 -19.90
C LEU A 331 9.82 26.27 -21.41
N ASP A 332 8.95 26.84 -22.23
CA ASP A 332 9.20 27.00 -23.66
C ASP A 332 10.51 27.74 -23.92
N ILE A 333 11.22 27.28 -24.96
CA ILE A 333 12.59 27.72 -25.28
C ILE A 333 12.57 28.42 -26.63
N TYR A 334 13.31 29.52 -26.77
CA TYR A 334 13.54 30.23 -28.03
C TYR A 334 15.03 30.12 -28.40
N VAL A 335 15.34 29.64 -29.60
CA VAL A 335 16.72 29.45 -30.08
C VAL A 335 16.84 29.76 -31.56
N LEU A 336 18.07 30.05 -31.99
CA LEU A 336 18.40 30.06 -33.41
C LEU A 336 18.54 28.63 -33.95
N GLU A 337 18.25 28.48 -35.24
CA GLU A 337 18.35 27.22 -35.98
C GLU A 337 19.69 26.52 -35.72
N ASN A 338 19.65 25.20 -35.54
CA ASN A 338 20.82 24.34 -35.33
C ASN A 338 21.65 24.67 -34.06
N ARG A 339 21.11 25.44 -33.10
CA ARG A 339 21.76 25.65 -31.79
C ARG A 339 21.38 24.54 -30.81
N PRO A 340 22.35 23.77 -30.28
CA PRO A 340 22.09 22.81 -29.22
C PRO A 340 21.56 23.53 -27.98
N THR A 341 20.42 23.08 -27.48
CA THR A 341 19.79 23.61 -26.26
C THR A 341 19.31 22.47 -25.37
N LYS A 342 19.50 22.61 -24.06
CA LYS A 342 19.12 21.59 -23.09
C LYS A 342 17.71 21.83 -22.59
N ILE A 343 16.86 20.80 -22.66
CA ILE A 343 15.53 20.85 -22.06
C ILE A 343 15.68 20.63 -20.55
N MET A 344 15.22 21.61 -19.75
CA MET A 344 15.40 21.63 -18.30
C MET A 344 14.20 21.03 -17.56
N ALA A 345 13.81 19.81 -17.93
CA ALA A 345 12.71 19.11 -17.29
C ALA A 345 13.05 18.66 -15.85
N VAL A 346 12.01 18.54 -15.03
CA VAL A 346 12.07 18.15 -13.62
C VAL A 346 11.04 17.05 -13.36
N ALA A 347 11.50 15.97 -12.73
CA ALA A 347 10.67 14.85 -12.30
C ALA A 347 11.29 14.21 -11.04
N PRO A 348 10.54 13.40 -10.28
CA PRO A 348 11.11 12.60 -9.19
C PRO A 348 12.25 11.68 -9.68
N PRO A 349 13.20 11.32 -8.78
CA PRO A 349 14.34 10.49 -9.15
C PRO A 349 13.94 9.02 -9.43
N ASN A 350 14.80 8.30 -10.16
CA ASN A 350 14.68 6.86 -10.45
C ASN A 350 13.44 6.45 -11.26
N LEU A 351 12.93 7.35 -12.11
CA LEU A 351 11.83 7.07 -13.04
C LEU A 351 12.36 6.80 -14.46
N THR A 352 11.48 6.32 -15.33
CA THR A 352 11.78 6.15 -16.76
C THR A 352 11.17 7.29 -17.56
N TYR A 353 11.88 7.75 -18.61
CA TYR A 353 11.52 8.95 -19.37
C TYR A 353 11.38 8.61 -20.85
N LYS A 354 10.41 9.21 -21.50
CA LYS A 354 10.20 9.06 -22.93
C LYS A 354 9.72 10.37 -23.54
N TRP A 355 10.53 10.92 -24.42
CA TRP A 355 10.17 12.10 -25.21
C TRP A 355 9.62 11.72 -26.58
N SER A 356 8.63 12.49 -27.05
CA SER A 356 8.12 12.39 -28.42
C SER A 356 7.77 13.77 -28.98
N PRO A 357 8.11 14.09 -30.25
CA PRO A 357 8.87 13.25 -31.18
C PRO A 357 10.34 13.08 -30.75
N VAL A 358 11.03 12.05 -31.26
CA VAL A 358 12.46 11.83 -30.97
C VAL A 358 13.38 12.69 -31.83
N THR A 359 12.82 13.30 -32.88
CA THR A 359 13.57 14.09 -33.87
C THR A 359 14.31 15.24 -33.19
N TYR A 360 15.55 15.46 -33.60
CA TYR A 360 16.46 16.51 -33.08
C TYR A 360 16.90 16.36 -31.62
N LEU A 361 16.46 15.34 -30.89
CA LEU A 361 16.98 15.03 -29.55
C LEU A 361 18.24 14.16 -29.65
N ASP A 362 19.20 14.41 -28.77
CA ASP A 362 20.39 13.55 -28.60
C ASP A 362 20.02 12.17 -28.05
N ASP A 363 19.15 12.11 -27.04
CA ASP A 363 18.62 10.90 -26.44
C ASP A 363 17.24 11.16 -25.81
N ALA A 364 16.19 10.63 -26.45
CA ALA A 364 14.80 10.78 -26.00
C ALA A 364 14.45 10.02 -24.71
N THR A 365 15.42 9.33 -24.08
CA THR A 365 15.23 8.60 -22.81
C THR A 365 15.87 9.30 -21.61
N LEU A 366 16.59 10.40 -21.82
CA LEU A 366 17.10 11.24 -20.74
C LEU A 366 15.98 12.14 -20.20
N LEU A 367 15.99 12.42 -18.89
CA LEU A 367 15.09 13.43 -18.32
C LEU A 367 15.34 14.81 -18.94
N GLN A 368 16.62 15.15 -19.16
CA GLN A 368 17.03 16.45 -19.69
C GLN A 368 17.87 16.27 -20.97
N PRO A 369 17.25 15.97 -22.11
CA PRO A 369 17.94 15.82 -23.38
C PRO A 369 18.41 17.17 -23.93
N THR A 370 19.34 17.11 -24.88
CA THR A 370 19.75 18.24 -25.72
C THR A 370 19.03 18.17 -27.05
N ALA A 371 18.29 19.22 -27.39
CA ALA A 371 17.65 19.39 -28.69
C ALA A 371 18.51 20.25 -29.62
N THR A 372 18.64 19.86 -30.89
CA THR A 372 19.26 20.66 -31.97
C THR A 372 18.26 20.82 -33.10
N ALA A 373 17.17 21.55 -32.82
CA ALA A 373 16.05 21.68 -33.73
C ALA A 373 16.32 22.64 -34.90
N THR A 374 15.76 22.33 -36.07
CA THR A 374 15.81 23.17 -37.28
C THR A 374 14.48 23.87 -37.57
N VAL A 375 13.42 23.41 -36.92
CA VAL A 375 12.07 23.95 -37.02
C VAL A 375 11.42 23.92 -35.65
N THR A 376 10.50 24.84 -35.39
CA THR A 376 9.74 24.87 -34.15
C THR A 376 9.10 23.51 -33.89
N THR A 377 9.41 22.91 -32.75
CA THR A 377 9.02 21.54 -32.42
C THR A 377 8.48 21.49 -30.98
N SER A 378 7.32 20.88 -30.81
CA SER A 378 6.75 20.59 -29.49
C SER A 378 7.10 19.17 -29.05
N TYR A 379 7.59 19.03 -27.83
CA TYR A 379 8.02 17.76 -27.24
C TYR A 379 7.16 17.41 -26.03
N LYS A 380 6.51 16.26 -26.10
CA LYS A 380 5.79 15.64 -24.98
C LYS A 380 6.73 14.73 -24.19
N LEU A 381 6.85 14.97 -22.90
CA LEU A 381 7.50 14.10 -21.92
C LEU A 381 6.46 13.17 -21.30
N VAL A 382 6.69 11.87 -21.36
CA VAL A 382 6.00 10.88 -20.54
C VAL A 382 6.99 10.30 -19.54
N VAL A 383 6.66 10.34 -18.26
CA VAL A 383 7.45 9.76 -17.19
C VAL A 383 6.69 8.63 -16.54
N THR A 384 7.32 7.47 -16.41
CA THR A 384 6.70 6.25 -15.86
C THR A 384 7.51 5.76 -14.67
N ASP A 385 6.83 5.54 -13.54
CA ASP A 385 7.38 4.76 -12.42
C ASP A 385 7.30 3.26 -12.75
N SER A 386 8.45 2.61 -12.88
CA SER A 386 8.52 1.19 -13.24
C SER A 386 8.05 0.24 -12.13
N GLN A 387 7.98 0.71 -10.87
CA GLN A 387 7.49 -0.10 -9.76
C GLN A 387 5.97 -0.12 -9.71
N SER A 388 5.34 1.05 -9.78
CA SER A 388 3.88 1.21 -9.71
C SER A 388 3.17 1.12 -11.06
N GLY A 389 3.86 1.45 -12.15
CA GLY A 389 3.28 1.64 -13.48
C GLY A 389 2.61 3.01 -13.67
N CYS A 390 2.71 3.92 -12.70
CA CYS A 390 2.06 5.23 -12.79
C CYS A 390 2.78 6.18 -13.75
N GLU A 391 1.98 6.90 -14.54
CA GLU A 391 2.46 7.82 -15.56
C GLU A 391 2.01 9.26 -15.29
N ALA A 392 2.89 10.20 -15.61
CA ALA A 392 2.58 11.61 -15.69
C ALA A 392 3.25 12.20 -16.94
N GLU A 393 2.62 13.22 -17.49
CA GLU A 393 3.05 13.84 -18.74
C GLU A 393 3.01 15.36 -18.67
N ASP A 394 3.88 15.99 -19.45
CA ASP A 394 3.92 17.43 -19.67
C ASP A 394 4.54 17.72 -21.04
N GLU A 395 4.43 18.95 -21.53
CA GLU A 395 4.88 19.36 -22.86
C GLU A 395 5.74 20.62 -22.80
N VAL A 396 6.73 20.71 -23.70
CA VAL A 396 7.56 21.92 -23.89
C VAL A 396 7.74 22.19 -25.38
N THR A 397 7.65 23.46 -25.78
CA THR A 397 7.88 23.88 -27.15
C THR A 397 9.25 24.53 -27.30
N ILE A 398 10.00 24.12 -28.32
CA ILE A 398 11.21 24.82 -28.77
C ILE A 398 10.86 25.60 -30.02
N TYR A 399 10.82 26.93 -29.89
CA TYR A 399 10.68 27.87 -31.00
C TYR A 399 12.04 28.09 -31.67
N VAL A 400 12.09 27.90 -32.99
CA VAL A 400 13.31 28.01 -33.78
C VAL A 400 13.21 29.19 -34.75
N ASP A 401 14.08 30.18 -34.54
CA ASP A 401 14.26 31.31 -35.44
C ASP A 401 15.45 31.07 -36.39
N GLN A 402 15.38 31.56 -37.63
CA GLN A 402 16.48 31.45 -38.58
C GLN A 402 17.40 32.67 -38.52
N ASP A 403 18.70 32.46 -38.69
CA ASP A 403 19.64 33.57 -38.87
C ASP A 403 19.30 34.38 -40.13
N LEU A 404 19.26 35.71 -40.01
CA LEU A 404 19.01 36.59 -41.14
C LEU A 404 20.26 36.75 -41.99
N LYS A 405 20.21 36.28 -43.24
CA LYS A 405 21.23 36.60 -44.24
C LYS A 405 20.71 37.73 -45.11
N ILE A 406 21.14 38.94 -44.80
CA ILE A 406 20.69 40.17 -45.46
C ILE A 406 21.68 40.51 -46.58
N PRO A 407 21.28 40.44 -47.86
CA PRO A 407 22.14 40.89 -48.95
C PRO A 407 22.44 42.38 -48.80
N ASP A 408 23.69 42.76 -49.02
CA ASP A 408 24.14 44.16 -49.03
C ASP A 408 23.85 44.86 -50.36
N SER A 409 23.46 44.10 -51.39
CA SER A 409 23.19 44.58 -52.73
C SER A 409 22.18 43.72 -53.49
N PHE A 410 21.50 44.31 -54.47
CA PHE A 410 20.63 43.60 -55.42
C PHE A 410 20.53 44.39 -56.75
N THR A 411 20.17 43.70 -57.84
CA THR A 411 20.20 44.21 -59.22
C THR A 411 18.83 44.11 -59.90
N PRO A 412 17.86 45.01 -59.62
CA PRO A 412 16.54 45.01 -60.25
C PRO A 412 16.57 45.49 -61.72
N ASN A 413 17.26 44.75 -62.59
CA ASN A 413 17.49 45.05 -64.01
C ASN A 413 16.67 44.17 -64.98
N GLY A 414 16.00 43.14 -64.46
CA GLY A 414 15.14 42.22 -65.20
C GLY A 414 15.86 41.07 -65.90
N ASP A 415 17.11 40.77 -65.54
CA ASP A 415 17.87 39.64 -66.09
C ASP A 415 17.58 38.29 -65.41
N GLY A 416 16.76 38.29 -64.36
CA GLY A 416 16.39 37.12 -63.56
C GLY A 416 17.34 36.82 -62.40
N VAL A 417 18.38 37.62 -62.19
CA VAL A 417 19.41 37.42 -61.15
C VAL A 417 19.39 38.58 -60.15
N ASN A 418 19.13 38.28 -58.88
CA ASN A 418 19.04 39.27 -57.79
C ASN A 418 18.10 40.46 -58.09
N ASP A 419 17.04 40.22 -58.88
CA ASP A 419 16.05 41.24 -59.23
C ASP A 419 15.20 41.70 -58.04
N LEU A 420 15.12 40.84 -57.02
CA LEU A 420 14.44 41.11 -55.76
C LEU A 420 15.49 41.11 -54.65
N TRP A 421 15.36 42.06 -53.72
CA TRP A 421 16.06 41.96 -52.46
C TRP A 421 15.37 40.87 -51.63
N GLU A 422 15.96 39.68 -51.53
CA GLU A 422 15.43 38.54 -50.79
C GLU A 422 16.27 38.31 -49.54
N ILE A 423 15.63 38.20 -48.38
CA ILE A 423 16.29 38.12 -47.07
C ILE A 423 16.04 36.73 -46.50
N ASN A 424 17.02 35.83 -46.67
CA ASN A 424 16.93 34.49 -46.13
C ASN A 424 16.81 34.55 -44.60
N GLY A 425 15.97 33.68 -44.04
CA GLY A 425 15.59 33.68 -42.61
C GLY A 425 14.24 34.34 -42.32
N VAL A 426 13.79 35.26 -43.17
CA VAL A 426 12.46 35.90 -43.03
C VAL A 426 11.59 35.82 -44.29
N MET A 427 12.10 35.27 -45.39
CA MET A 427 11.30 34.96 -46.58
C MET A 427 10.09 34.09 -46.21
N GLY A 428 8.89 34.51 -46.60
CA GLY A 428 7.65 33.81 -46.27
C GLY A 428 7.13 34.03 -44.85
N SER A 429 7.86 34.77 -43.98
CA SER A 429 7.38 35.11 -42.64
C SER A 429 6.16 36.05 -42.73
N ALA A 430 5.17 35.82 -41.88
CA ALA A 430 4.05 36.74 -41.66
C ALA A 430 4.35 37.78 -40.56
N ASP A 431 5.37 37.54 -39.74
CA ASP A 431 5.71 38.33 -38.56
C ASP A 431 7.15 38.86 -38.68
N VAL A 432 7.30 39.90 -39.49
CA VAL A 432 8.55 40.65 -39.67
C VAL A 432 8.21 42.05 -40.17
N ASP A 433 8.78 43.08 -39.56
CA ASP A 433 8.63 44.47 -39.98
C ASP A 433 9.89 44.91 -40.74
N ILE A 434 9.74 45.25 -42.03
CA ILE A 434 10.85 45.69 -42.90
C ILE A 434 10.56 47.10 -43.38
N SER A 435 11.54 48.00 -43.22
CA SER A 435 11.48 49.36 -43.74
C SER A 435 12.77 49.70 -44.49
N VAL A 436 12.66 50.23 -45.71
CA VAL A 436 13.79 50.74 -46.50
C VAL A 436 13.62 52.23 -46.73
N PHE A 437 14.72 52.96 -46.62
CA PHE A 437 14.80 54.41 -46.67
C PHE A 437 15.75 54.86 -47.78
N ASN A 438 15.42 55.95 -48.46
CA ASN A 438 16.37 56.62 -49.35
C ASN A 438 17.39 57.45 -48.54
N ARG A 439 18.37 58.06 -49.24
CA ARG A 439 19.40 58.92 -48.63
C ARG A 439 18.88 60.16 -47.87
N TYR A 440 17.61 60.51 -48.04
CA TYR A 440 16.97 61.63 -47.34
C TYR A 440 16.15 61.18 -46.13
N GLY A 441 16.19 59.89 -45.77
CA GLY A 441 15.43 59.32 -44.65
C GLY A 441 13.95 59.06 -44.94
N GLN A 442 13.51 59.15 -46.20
CA GLN A 442 12.13 58.86 -46.59
C GLN A 442 11.96 57.35 -46.80
N ILE A 443 10.88 56.78 -46.26
CA ILE A 443 10.51 55.38 -46.47
C ILE A 443 10.14 55.18 -47.95
N VAL A 444 10.84 54.27 -48.62
CA VAL A 444 10.61 53.87 -50.02
C VAL A 444 10.07 52.44 -50.15
N PHE A 445 10.21 51.62 -49.10
CA PHE A 445 9.56 50.32 -48.98
C PHE A 445 9.21 50.09 -47.52
N LYS A 446 8.03 49.53 -47.27
CA LYS A 446 7.61 49.09 -45.94
C LYS A 446 6.76 47.84 -46.08
N SER A 447 7.03 46.83 -45.27
CA SER A 447 6.29 45.57 -45.26
C SER A 447 6.05 45.07 -43.83
N LYS A 448 4.87 44.50 -43.61
CA LYS A 448 4.56 43.62 -42.48
C LYS A 448 4.43 42.20 -43.04
N GLY A 449 5.29 41.29 -42.61
CA GLY A 449 5.55 40.04 -43.32
C GLY A 449 6.46 40.24 -44.55
N TYR A 450 7.02 39.15 -45.09
CA TYR A 450 7.95 39.22 -46.22
C TYR A 450 7.77 38.06 -47.21
N GLN A 451 6.60 38.01 -47.84
CA GLN A 451 6.24 36.98 -48.82
C GLN A 451 7.00 37.11 -50.15
N LYS A 452 7.42 38.32 -50.51
CA LYS A 452 8.16 38.61 -51.73
C LYS A 452 9.19 39.71 -51.45
N GLY A 453 10.41 39.52 -51.98
CA GLY A 453 11.48 40.49 -51.89
C GLY A 453 11.14 41.83 -52.56
N TRP A 454 11.84 42.90 -52.16
CA TRP A 454 11.61 44.23 -52.73
C TRP A 454 12.25 44.36 -54.11
N ASP A 455 11.51 44.89 -55.10
CA ASP A 455 11.94 44.99 -56.50
C ASP A 455 12.58 46.35 -56.86
N GLY A 456 12.93 47.16 -55.85
CA GLY A 456 13.55 48.47 -56.06
C GLY A 456 12.61 49.55 -56.63
N LYS A 457 11.28 49.36 -56.51
CA LYS A 457 10.27 50.33 -56.93
C LYS A 457 9.52 50.94 -55.76
N LEU A 458 9.04 52.16 -55.95
CA LEU A 458 8.05 52.82 -55.10
C LEU A 458 6.82 53.13 -55.95
N LYS A 459 5.66 52.59 -55.59
CA LYS A 459 4.40 52.75 -56.37
C LYS A 459 4.58 52.39 -57.86
N ASN A 460 5.25 51.26 -58.13
CA ASN A 460 5.62 50.77 -59.47
C ASN A 460 6.59 51.65 -60.27
N ILE A 461 7.08 52.75 -59.70
CA ILE A 461 8.08 53.60 -60.35
C ILE A 461 9.48 53.11 -59.91
N PRO A 462 10.37 52.78 -60.88
CA PRO A 462 11.74 52.39 -60.55
C PRO A 462 12.48 53.51 -59.84
N LEU A 463 13.10 53.19 -58.71
CA LEU A 463 13.90 54.15 -57.96
C LEU A 463 15.33 54.26 -58.52
N PRO A 464 16.02 55.40 -58.31
CA PRO A 464 17.39 55.59 -58.78
C PRO A 464 18.37 54.59 -58.16
N GLN A 465 19.36 54.13 -58.93
CA GLN A 465 20.48 53.36 -58.39
C GLN A 465 21.21 54.16 -57.29
N GLY A 466 21.75 53.45 -56.31
CA GLY A 466 22.49 54.05 -55.21
C GLY A 466 22.25 53.38 -53.87
N MET A 467 22.71 54.05 -52.80
CA MET A 467 22.61 53.56 -51.43
C MET A 467 21.24 53.84 -50.81
N TYR A 468 20.67 52.79 -50.23
CA TYR A 468 19.48 52.79 -49.39
C TYR A 468 19.86 52.31 -47.99
N TYR A 469 18.97 52.52 -47.03
CA TYR A 469 19.15 52.06 -45.64
C TYR A 469 17.96 51.22 -45.24
N TYR A 470 18.16 50.22 -44.39
CA TYR A 470 17.06 49.38 -43.92
C TYR A 470 17.01 49.28 -42.40
N ILE A 471 15.80 48.98 -41.91
CA ILE A 471 15.52 48.50 -40.57
C ILE A 471 14.68 47.23 -40.73
N ILE A 472 15.12 46.14 -40.12
CA ILE A 472 14.41 44.85 -40.10
C ILE A 472 14.23 44.45 -38.63
N ASP A 473 12.98 44.28 -38.22
CA ASP A 473 12.61 43.73 -36.92
C ASP A 473 11.88 42.41 -37.15
N ALA A 474 12.53 41.30 -36.77
CA ALA A 474 11.97 39.95 -36.90
C ALA A 474 11.08 39.56 -35.72
N HIS A 475 10.88 40.46 -34.73
CA HIS A 475 10.12 40.20 -33.50
C HIS A 475 10.55 38.95 -32.71
N SER A 476 11.77 38.45 -32.97
CA SER A 476 12.35 37.32 -32.26
C SER A 476 13.15 37.81 -31.05
N PRO A 477 13.00 37.15 -29.88
CA PRO A 477 13.82 37.47 -28.71
C PRO A 477 15.30 37.10 -28.90
N GLN A 478 15.64 36.28 -29.90
CA GLN A 478 16.99 35.81 -30.18
C GLN A 478 17.72 36.68 -31.21
N LEU A 479 16.98 37.50 -31.97
CA LEU A 479 17.52 38.31 -33.05
C LEU A 479 17.43 39.80 -32.71
N PRO A 480 18.50 40.58 -32.93
CA PRO A 480 18.42 42.03 -32.76
C PRO A 480 17.60 42.66 -33.91
N VAL A 481 17.19 43.91 -33.71
CA VAL A 481 16.73 44.74 -34.83
C VAL A 481 17.92 45.05 -35.74
N TYR A 482 17.88 44.56 -36.97
CA TYR A 482 18.96 44.76 -37.95
C TYR A 482 18.82 46.13 -38.61
N LYS A 483 19.94 46.85 -38.68
CA LYS A 483 20.05 48.14 -39.36
C LYS A 483 21.28 48.13 -40.24
N GLY A 484 21.16 48.62 -41.47
CA GLY A 484 22.27 48.61 -42.41
C GLY A 484 22.00 49.39 -43.67
N SER A 485 22.92 49.25 -44.62
CA SER A 485 22.84 49.86 -45.93
C SER A 485 22.66 48.81 -47.01
N LEU A 486 21.94 49.17 -48.08
CA LEU A 486 21.63 48.33 -49.23
C LEU A 486 22.00 49.07 -50.51
N LEU A 487 22.89 48.51 -51.32
CA LEU A 487 23.28 49.06 -52.62
C LEU A 487 22.37 48.50 -53.72
N MET A 488 21.61 49.37 -54.38
CA MET A 488 20.82 48.99 -55.55
C MET A 488 21.54 49.39 -56.84
N ILE A 489 21.78 48.43 -57.72
CA ILE A 489 22.47 48.58 -59.01
C ILE A 489 21.49 48.20 -60.13
N ARG A 490 21.56 48.82 -61.32
CA ARG A 490 20.70 48.45 -62.46
C ARG A 490 21.53 48.22 -63.70
#